data_AF-A0A3M6FTU6-F1
#
_entry.id   AF-A0A3M6FTU6-F1
#
_cell.length_a   1.000
_cell.length_b   1.000
_cell.length_c   1.000
_cell.angle_alpha   90.00
_cell.angle_beta   90.00
_cell.angle_gamma   90.00
#
_symmetry.space_group_name_H-M   'P 1'
#
loop_
_entity.id
_entity.type
_entity.pdbx_description
1 polymer ?
#
loop_
_entity_poly.entity_id
_entity_poly.type
_entity_poly.pdbx_seq_one_letter_code
_entity_poly.pdbx_strand_id
1 'polypeptide(L)'
;MCQGGSLVLMSETARKDLASLRPTLVAEGVQRAFLPFAVLQQLAGLSESDAARPADGCEIVTAGEALLINDELRAFVCGLGGT
;
A
#
# COMPACT_ATOMS: atom_id res chain seq x y z
N MET A 1 18.73 -9.34 2.55
CA MET A 1 18.66 -7.86 2.48
C MET A 1 20.08 -7.32 2.49
N CYS A 2 20.63 -6.90 1.35
CA CYS A 2 22.02 -6.40 1.26
C CYS A 2 22.11 -4.86 1.27
N GLN A 3 21.00 -4.16 1.57
CA GLN A 3 20.92 -2.69 1.54
C GLN A 3 20.43 -2.07 2.87
N GLY A 4 20.50 -2.80 3.99
CA GLY A 4 20.18 -2.24 5.32
C GLY A 4 18.70 -1.98 5.62
N GLY A 5 17.77 -2.51 4.81
CA GLY A 5 16.32 -2.33 5.03
C GLY A 5 15.73 -3.22 6.13
N SER A 6 14.67 -2.73 6.78
CA SER A 6 13.83 -3.52 7.70
C SER A 6 12.67 -4.17 6.94
N LEU A 7 12.31 -5.41 7.32
CA LEU A 7 11.14 -6.09 6.80
C LEU A 7 10.03 -6.03 7.83
N VAL A 8 8.95 -5.31 7.50
CA VAL A 8 7.73 -5.28 8.30
C VAL A 8 6.80 -6.39 7.82
N LEU A 9 6.59 -7.40 8.67
CA LEU A 9 5.63 -8.46 8.42
C LEU A 9 4.32 -8.13 9.14
N MET A 10 3.23 -8.00 8.37
CA MET A 10 1.91 -7.87 8.97
C MET A 10 1.49 -9.18 9.63
N SER A 11 0.88 -9.07 10.82
CA SER A 11 0.27 -10.22 11.49
C SER A 11 -0.83 -10.84 10.60
N GLU A 12 -1.15 -12.11 10.82
CA GLU A 12 -2.19 -12.79 10.04
C GLU A 12 -3.57 -12.12 10.17
N THR A 13 -3.87 -11.56 11.34
CA THR A 13 -5.06 -10.74 11.59
C THR A 13 -5.03 -9.43 10.82
N ALA A 14 -3.90 -8.71 10.81
CA ALA A 14 -3.76 -7.46 10.07
C ALA A 14 -3.81 -7.66 8.55
N ARG A 15 -3.36 -8.83 8.04
CA ARG A 15 -3.47 -9.16 6.60
C ARG A 15 -4.91 -9.28 6.09
N LYS A 16 -5.87 -9.59 6.98
CA LYS A 16 -7.30 -9.67 6.64
C LYS A 16 -8.02 -8.33 6.85
N ASP A 17 -7.43 -7.43 7.63
CA ASP A 17 -7.94 -6.10 7.88
C ASP A 17 -7.24 -5.07 6.98
N LEU A 18 -7.77 -4.91 5.77
CA LEU A 18 -7.24 -3.97 4.79
C LEU A 18 -7.32 -2.51 5.26
N ALA A 19 -8.23 -2.17 6.19
CA ALA A 19 -8.31 -0.82 6.74
C ALA A 19 -7.09 -0.49 7.61
N SER A 20 -6.49 -1.50 8.25
CA SER A 20 -5.27 -1.35 9.07
C SER A 20 -3.99 -1.12 8.25
N LEU A 21 -4.00 -1.42 6.94
CA LEU A 21 -2.81 -1.36 6.11
C LEU A 21 -2.24 0.06 6.06
N ARG A 22 -3.06 1.06 5.73
CA ARG A 22 -2.60 2.45 5.58
C ARG A 22 -2.04 3.04 6.89
N PRO A 23 -2.72 2.90 8.05
CA PRO A 23 -2.12 3.24 9.34
C PRO A 23 -0.79 2.54 9.60
N THR A 24 -0.65 1.27 9.23
CA THR A 24 0.61 0.52 9.39
C THR A 24 1.72 1.08 8.49
N LEU A 25 1.43 1.39 7.22
CA LEU A 25 2.39 2.00 6.31
C LEU A 25 2.90 3.35 6.85
N VAL A 26 2.03 4.14 7.45
CA VAL A 26 2.37 5.44 8.06
C VAL A 26 3.18 5.26 9.34
N ALA A 27 2.70 4.42 10.27
CA ALA A 27 3.33 4.22 11.57
C ALA A 27 4.74 3.62 11.47
N GLU A 28 4.94 2.68 10.56
CA GLU A 28 6.21 1.99 10.36
C GLU A 28 7.10 2.69 9.30
N GLY A 29 6.63 3.79 8.70
CA GLY A 29 7.38 4.51 7.67
C GLY A 29 7.75 3.64 6.47
N VAL A 30 6.83 2.79 6.02
CA VAL A 30 7.10 1.80 4.98
C VAL A 30 7.34 2.49 3.64
N GLN A 31 8.56 2.38 3.13
CA GLN A 31 8.96 2.98 1.85
C GLN A 31 8.61 2.10 0.64
N ARG A 32 8.42 0.79 0.85
CA ARG A 32 8.07 -0.16 -0.21
C ARG A 32 7.15 -1.26 0.31
N ALA A 33 6.01 -1.44 -0.34
CA ALA A 33 5.04 -2.47 -0.01
C ALA A 33 4.81 -3.42 -1.18
N PHE A 34 4.83 -4.73 -0.91
CA PHE A 34 4.55 -5.77 -1.89
C PHE A 34 3.11 -6.23 -1.72
N LEU A 35 2.25 -5.93 -2.70
CA LEU A 35 0.81 -6.18 -2.60
C LEU A 35 0.30 -6.85 -3.90
N PRO A 36 -0.46 -7.95 -3.81
CA PRO A 36 -1.17 -8.52 -4.96
C PRO A 36 -2.13 -7.50 -5.57
N PHE A 37 -2.39 -7.61 -6.88
CA PHE A 37 -3.29 -6.68 -7.54
C PHE A 37 -4.73 -6.78 -7.02
N ALA A 38 -5.18 -7.99 -6.65
CA ALA A 38 -6.47 -8.19 -5.98
C ALA A 38 -6.63 -7.34 -4.70
N VAL A 39 -5.56 -7.22 -3.90
CA VAL A 39 -5.55 -6.41 -2.67
C VAL A 39 -5.59 -4.92 -2.99
N LEU A 40 -4.86 -4.49 -4.02
CA LEU A 40 -4.87 -3.09 -4.48
C LEU A 40 -6.25 -2.63 -4.93
N GLN A 41 -6.98 -3.48 -5.67
CA GLN A 41 -8.35 -3.18 -6.08
C GLN A 41 -9.30 -2.99 -4.88
N GLN A 42 -9.16 -3.85 -3.86
CA GLN A 42 -9.97 -3.72 -2.63
C GLN A 42 -9.63 -2.43 -1.87
N LEU A 43 -8.35 -2.07 -1.78
CA LEU A 43 -7.90 -0.84 -1.10
C LEU A 43 -8.31 0.43 -1.83
N ALA A 44 -8.30 0.40 -3.16
CA ALA A 44 -8.73 1.52 -3.99
C ALA A 44 -10.21 1.84 -3.75
N GLY A 45 -11.06 0.82 -3.62
CA GLY A 45 -12.49 0.98 -3.31
C GLY A 45 -12.79 1.41 -1.86
N LEU A 46 -11.82 1.29 -0.94
CA LEU A 46 -11.95 1.68 0.46
C LEU A 46 -11.26 3.00 0.80
N SER A 47 -10.52 3.58 -0.15
CA SER A 47 -9.62 4.68 0.13
C SER A 47 -10.30 6.03 0.13
N GLU A 48 -10.25 6.69 1.29
CA GLU A 48 -10.51 8.11 1.40
C GLU A 48 -9.32 8.92 0.88
N SER A 49 -9.60 9.99 0.13
CA SER A 49 -8.59 10.84 -0.52
C SER A 49 -7.74 11.66 0.46
N ASP A 50 -8.20 11.85 1.71
CA ASP A 50 -7.54 12.67 2.75
C ASP A 50 -6.85 11.82 3.84
N ALA A 51 -6.72 10.52 3.60
CA ALA A 51 -6.08 9.66 4.58
C ALA A 51 -4.57 9.91 4.67
N ALA A 52 -4.04 9.73 5.87
CA ALA A 52 -2.62 9.89 6.14
C ALA A 52 -1.75 9.03 5.20
N ARG A 53 -0.63 9.60 4.75
CA ARG A 53 0.35 8.95 3.88
C ARG A 53 1.73 8.92 4.53
N PRO A 54 2.59 7.94 4.18
CA PRO A 54 3.98 7.94 4.63
C PRO A 54 4.70 9.21 4.17
N ALA A 55 5.55 9.79 5.04
CA ALA A 55 6.20 11.07 4.80
C ALA A 55 7.00 11.11 3.48
N ASP A 56 7.79 10.06 3.24
CA ASP A 56 8.61 9.89 2.03
C ASP A 56 7.87 9.18 0.88
N GLY A 57 6.56 8.97 1.03
CA GLY A 57 5.75 8.15 0.14
C GLY A 57 6.00 6.64 0.31
N CYS A 58 5.29 5.85 -0.49
CA CYS A 58 5.42 4.40 -0.49
C CYS A 58 5.38 3.86 -1.93
N GLU A 59 6.42 3.15 -2.34
CA GLU A 59 6.45 2.43 -3.61
C GLU A 59 5.64 1.13 -3.50
N ILE A 60 4.65 0.97 -4.38
CA ILE A 60 3.87 -0.25 -4.47
C ILE A 60 4.47 -1.17 -5.52
N VAL A 61 4.84 -2.37 -5.10
CA VAL A 61 5.29 -3.44 -5.98
C VAL A 61 4.21 -4.50 -6.06
N THR A 62 3.74 -4.79 -7.26
CA THR A 62 2.71 -5.81 -7.51
C THR A 62 3.15 -6.74 -8.64
N ALA A 63 2.75 -8.00 -8.56
CA ALA A 63 3.09 -9.03 -9.53
C ALA A 63 2.10 -10.21 -9.45
N GLY A 64 2.10 -11.06 -10.48
CA GLY A 64 1.36 -12.31 -10.52
C GLY A 64 -0.02 -12.25 -11.18
N GLU A 65 -0.58 -11.05 -11.36
CA GLU A 65 -1.89 -10.82 -11.98
C GLU A 65 -1.79 -9.70 -13.02
N ALA A 66 -2.78 -9.60 -13.92
CA ALA A 66 -2.85 -8.49 -14.88
C ALA A 66 -3.17 -7.18 -14.16
N LEU A 67 -2.33 -6.16 -14.36
CA LEU A 67 -2.52 -4.82 -13.80
C LEU A 67 -3.54 -4.05 -14.63
N LEU A 68 -4.68 -3.69 -14.04
CA LEU A 68 -5.68 -2.80 -14.63
C LEU A 68 -5.67 -1.47 -13.87
N ILE A 69 -5.32 -0.39 -14.56
CA ILE A 69 -5.27 0.95 -13.96
C ILE A 69 -6.59 1.65 -14.24
N ASN A 70 -7.37 1.87 -13.19
CA ASN A 70 -8.58 2.71 -13.19
C ASN A 70 -8.37 3.98 -12.35
N ASP A 71 -9.36 4.86 -12.32
CA ASP A 71 -9.27 6.14 -11.60
C ASP A 71 -9.15 5.96 -10.08
N GLU A 72 -9.79 4.93 -9.53
CA GLU A 72 -9.73 4.60 -8.09
C GLU A 72 -8.32 4.18 -7.68
N LEU A 73 -7.69 3.30 -8.47
CA LEU A 73 -6.31 2.86 -8.24
C LEU A 73 -5.33 4.03 -8.40
N ARG A 74 -5.55 4.89 -9.40
CA ARG A 74 -4.75 6.10 -9.58
C ARG A 74 -4.86 7.01 -8.36
N ALA A 75 -6.07 7.29 -7.89
CA ALA A 75 -6.29 8.12 -6.71
C ALA A 75 -5.65 7.50 -5.46
N PHE A 76 -5.73 6.18 -5.30
CA PHE A 76 -5.09 5.46 -4.20
C PHE A 76 -3.56 5.62 -4.22
N VAL A 77 -2.92 5.35 -5.35
CA VAL A 77 -1.46 5.45 -5.50
C VAL A 77 -1.00 6.89 -5.32
N CYS A 78 -1.73 7.87 -5.86
CA CYS A 78 -1.45 9.29 -5.63
C CYS A 78 -1.60 9.66 -4.15
N GLY A 79 -2.60 9.13 -3.45
CA GLY A 79 -2.80 9.31 -2.02
C GLY A 79 -1.63 8.76 -1.18
N LEU A 80 -0.91 7.75 -1.68
CA LEU A 80 0.31 7.23 -1.04
C LEU A 80 1.58 8.03 -1.36
N GLY A 81 1.48 9.08 -2.19
CA GLY A 81 2.63 9.89 -2.63
C GLY A 81 3.21 9.46 -3.99
N GLY A 82 2.53 8.61 -4.75
CA GLY A 82 2.90 8.32 -6.13
C GLY A 82 2.60 9.50 -7.06
N THR A 83 3.54 9.86 -7.92
CA THR A 83 3.40 10.92 -8.94
C THR A 83 3.15 10.36 -10.33
#